data_AF-A0A2K3JM15-F1
#
_entry.id   AF-A0A2K3JM15-F1
#
_cell.length_a   1.000
_cell.length_b   1.000
_cell.length_c   1.000
_cell.angle_alpha   90.00
_cell.angle_beta   90.00
_cell.angle_gamma   90.00
#
_symmetry.space_group_name_H-M   'P 1'
#
loop_
_entity.id
_entity.type
_entity.pdbx_description
1 polymer ?
#
loop_
_entity_poly.entity_id
_entity_poly.type
_entity_poly.pdbx_seq_one_letter_code
_entity_poly.pdbx_strand_id
1 'polypeptide(L)'
;MDLAHSTPDEKSQEFKNIIWGIMEEAGKPNISDFFPILSPLDPQGLYGRMTNHMKKLCEIFDGIIEDRICSRASKVDYEVCNDVLDSLLNNNNIEESTFELSRNEMVHLFL
;
A
#
# COMPACT_ATOMS: atom_id res chain seq x y z
N MET A 1 -0.05 -3.95 13.87
CA MET A 1 -1.38 -3.86 13.23
C MET A 1 -1.45 -4.88 12.12
N ASP A 2 -2.31 -5.87 12.25
CA ASP A 2 -2.46 -6.98 11.28
C ASP A 2 -3.74 -6.76 10.45
N LEU A 3 -3.58 -6.54 9.14
CA LEU A 3 -4.70 -6.31 8.22
C LEU A 3 -5.43 -7.60 7.82
N ALA A 4 -4.82 -8.77 8.06
CA ALA A 4 -5.32 -10.07 7.62
C ALA A 4 -6.23 -10.77 8.65
N HIS A 5 -6.09 -10.45 9.94
CA HIS A 5 -6.99 -10.98 10.98
C HIS A 5 -8.29 -10.18 11.10
N SER A 6 -9.40 -10.88 10.85
CA SER A 6 -10.77 -10.35 10.77
C SER A 6 -11.40 -10.06 12.13
N THR A 7 -10.70 -9.41 13.05
CA THR A 7 -11.41 -8.56 14.02
C THR A 7 -11.79 -7.27 13.29
N PRO A 8 -13.05 -6.80 13.34
CA PRO A 8 -13.46 -5.60 12.61
C PRO A 8 -12.88 -4.35 13.28
N ASP A 9 -11.59 -4.14 13.06
CA ASP A 9 -10.94 -2.86 13.28
C ASP A 9 -11.25 -1.94 12.10
N GLU A 10 -11.46 -0.64 12.38
CA GLU A 10 -11.90 0.36 11.40
C GLU A 10 -10.99 0.38 10.17
N LYS A 11 -9.68 0.22 10.40
CA LYS A 11 -8.64 0.26 9.39
C LYS A 11 -8.57 -1.00 8.52
N SER A 12 -8.86 -2.18 9.07
CA SER A 12 -8.98 -3.41 8.27
C SER A 12 -10.18 -3.32 7.32
N GLN A 13 -11.28 -2.71 7.76
CA GLN A 13 -12.44 -2.45 6.90
C GLN A 13 -12.14 -1.40 5.83
N GLU A 14 -11.44 -0.32 6.18
CA GLU A 14 -10.98 0.70 5.24
C GLU A 14 -10.10 0.08 4.14
N PHE A 15 -9.10 -0.72 4.51
CA PHE A 15 -8.24 -1.43 3.57
C PHE A 15 -9.04 -2.35 2.64
N LYS A 16 -9.95 -3.17 3.19
CA LYS A 16 -10.81 -4.06 2.39
C LYS A 16 -11.65 -3.29 1.38
N ASN A 17 -12.23 -2.15 1.79
CA ASN A 17 -13.04 -1.31 0.91
C ASN A 17 -12.21 -0.71 -0.24
N ILE A 18 -10.95 -0.33 0.03
CA ILE A 18 -10.04 0.19 -1.00
C ILE A 18 -9.69 -0.91 -2.00
N ILE A 19 -9.28 -2.09 -1.52
CA ILE A 19 -8.95 -3.24 -2.39
C ILE A 19 -10.16 -3.66 -3.22
N TRP A 20 -11.35 -3.70 -2.62
CA TRP A 20 -12.59 -3.99 -3.33
C TRP A 20 -12.86 -2.98 -4.46
N GLY A 21 -12.71 -1.68 -4.19
CA GLY A 21 -12.84 -0.64 -5.20
C GLY A 21 -11.84 -0.79 -6.35
N ILE A 22 -10.58 -1.14 -6.07
CA ILE A 22 -9.58 -1.45 -7.10
C ILE A 22 -10.02 -2.63 -7.97
N MET A 23 -10.52 -3.71 -7.35
CA MET A 23 -11.01 -4.88 -8.08
C MET A 23 -12.22 -4.55 -8.97
N GLU A 24 -13.15 -3.72 -8.49
CA GLU A 24 -14.30 -3.27 -9.29
C GLU A 24 -13.84 -2.44 -10.50
N GLU A 25 -12.94 -1.47 -10.29
CA GLU A 25 -12.41 -0.66 -11.38
C GLU A 25 -11.59 -1.48 -12.39
N ALA A 26 -10.77 -2.43 -11.92
CA ALA A 26 -9.95 -3.29 -12.77
C ALA A 26 -10.77 -4.33 -13.55
N GLY A 27 -11.88 -4.81 -12.97
CA GLY A 27 -12.79 -5.78 -13.60
C GLY A 27 -13.79 -5.15 -14.57
N LYS A 28 -13.91 -3.82 -14.59
CA LYS A 28 -14.88 -3.10 -15.41
C LYS A 28 -14.40 -2.98 -16.86
N PRO A 29 -15.21 -3.34 -17.88
CA PRO A 29 -14.85 -3.13 -19.28
C PRO A 29 -14.58 -1.65 -19.58
N ASN A 30 -13.38 -1.33 -20.07
CA ASN A 30 -13.00 0.03 -20.43
C ASN A 30 -13.24 0.31 -21.92
N ILE A 31 -14.00 1.36 -22.23
CA ILE A 31 -14.33 1.79 -23.61
C ILE A 31 -13.05 2.15 -24.37
N SER A 32 -12.05 2.72 -23.68
CA SER A 32 -10.79 3.11 -24.28
C SER A 32 -9.96 1.92 -24.76
N ASP A 33 -10.17 0.72 -24.21
CA ASP A 33 -9.49 -0.51 -24.67
C ASP A 33 -10.01 -0.96 -26.04
N PHE A 34 -11.27 -0.64 -26.36
CA PHE A 34 -11.89 -0.93 -27.65
C PHE A 34 -11.76 0.22 -28.65
N PHE A 35 -11.72 1.46 -28.15
CA PHE A 35 -11.62 2.69 -28.95
C PHE A 35 -10.48 3.58 -28.44
N PRO A 36 -9.22 3.30 -28.82
CA PRO A 36 -8.04 4.01 -28.30
C PRO A 36 -8.08 5.53 -28.51
N ILE A 37 -8.81 6.01 -29.53
CA ILE A 37 -9.00 7.44 -29.83
C ILE A 37 -9.67 8.17 -28.66
N LEU A 38 -10.49 7.47 -27.86
CA LEU A 38 -11.18 8.03 -26.69
C LEU A 38 -10.34 7.98 -25.41
N SER A 39 -9.15 7.36 -25.43
CA SER A 39 -8.30 7.20 -24.24
C SER A 39 -7.97 8.51 -23.52
N PRO A 40 -7.64 9.64 -24.19
CA PRO A 40 -7.31 10.88 -23.50
C PRO A 40 -8.51 11.54 -22.79
N LEU A 41 -9.74 11.19 -23.17
CA LEU A 41 -10.95 11.76 -22.59
C LEU A 41 -11.36 11.06 -21.29
N ASP A 42 -10.85 9.86 -21.03
CA ASP A 42 -11.27 8.98 -19.93
C ASP A 42 -12.81 8.98 -19.74
N PRO A 43 -13.58 8.54 -20.75
CA PRO A 43 -15.04 8.67 -20.74
C PRO A 43 -15.71 7.95 -19.57
N GLN A 44 -15.01 6.99 -18.95
CA GLN A 44 -15.48 6.27 -17.78
C GLN A 44 -14.90 6.79 -16.46
N GLY A 45 -14.03 7.79 -16.47
CA GLY A 45 -13.35 8.31 -15.27
C GLY A 45 -12.51 7.26 -14.54
N LEU A 46 -12.06 6.21 -15.23
CA LEU A 46 -11.38 5.06 -14.64
C LEU A 46 -10.05 5.48 -14.03
N TYR A 47 -9.26 6.30 -14.73
CA TYR A 47 -7.95 6.74 -14.26
C TYR A 47 -8.07 7.57 -12.99
N GLY A 48 -9.04 8.48 -12.93
CA GLY A 48 -9.29 9.30 -11.75
C GLY A 48 -9.68 8.47 -10.52
N ARG A 49 -10.60 7.52 -10.67
CA ARG A 49 -11.02 6.65 -9.56
C ARG A 49 -9.90 5.70 -9.12
N MET A 50 -9.22 5.05 -10.06
CA MET A 50 -8.08 4.17 -9.76
C MET A 50 -6.97 4.93 -9.02
N THR A 51 -6.62 6.14 -9.47
CA THR A 51 -5.61 6.99 -8.82
C THR A 51 -6.00 7.31 -7.37
N ASN A 52 -7.27 7.61 -7.11
CA ASN A 52 -7.75 7.88 -5.75
C ASN A 52 -7.67 6.63 -4.85
N HIS A 53 -8.00 5.45 -5.35
CA HIS A 53 -7.82 4.21 -4.60
C HIS A 53 -6.36 3.92 -4.29
N MET A 54 -5.48 4.05 -5.29
CA MET A 54 -4.03 3.85 -5.13
C MET A 54 -3.43 4.84 -4.13
N LYS A 55 -3.84 6.11 -4.17
CA LYS A 55 -3.37 7.11 -3.20
C LYS A 55 -3.70 6.71 -1.77
N LYS A 56 -4.94 6.30 -1.50
CA LYS A 56 -5.37 5.85 -0.16
C LYS A 56 -4.61 4.59 0.27
N LEU A 57 -4.35 3.67 -0.67
CA LEU A 57 -3.59 2.47 -0.39
C LEU A 57 -2.13 2.79 -0.01
N CYS A 58 -1.49 3.74 -0.73
CA CYS A 58 -0.17 4.26 -0.37
C CYS A 58 -0.17 4.86 1.04
N GLU A 59 -1.18 5.66 1.39
CA GLU A 59 -1.30 6.30 2.72
C GLU A 59 -1.40 5.25 3.85
N ILE A 60 -2.12 4.14 3.62
CA ILE A 60 -2.19 3.04 4.59
C ILE A 60 -0.80 2.40 4.80
N PHE A 61 -0.09 2.07 3.71
CA PHE A 61 1.23 1.45 3.82
C PHE A 61 2.28 2.40 4.43
N ASP A 62 2.26 3.68 4.06
CA ASP A 62 3.16 4.69 4.64
C ASP A 62 2.96 4.78 6.16
N GLY A 63 1.70 4.81 6.63
CA GLY A 63 1.38 4.80 8.06
C GLY A 63 1.86 3.54 8.78
N ILE A 64 1.67 2.35 8.18
CA ILE A 64 2.15 1.08 8.77
C ILE A 64 3.68 1.08 8.92
N ILE A 65 4.39 1.59 7.91
CA ILE A 65 5.85 1.66 7.92
C ILE A 65 6.32 2.68 8.98
N GLU A 66 5.70 3.86 9.04
CA GLU A 66 6.00 4.89 10.04
C GLU A 66 5.76 4.39 11.47
N ASP A 67 4.61 3.79 11.74
CA ASP A 67 4.26 3.23 13.05
C ASP A 67 5.29 2.17 13.48
N ARG A 68 5.73 1.31 12.55
CA ARG A 68 6.74 0.29 12.82
C ARG A 68 8.11 0.91 13.12
N ILE A 69 8.55 1.89 12.34
CA ILE A 69 9.83 2.59 12.57
C ILE A 69 9.82 3.30 13.93
N CYS A 70 8.75 4.01 14.26
CA CYS A 70 8.59 4.71 15.53
C CYS A 70 8.58 3.74 16.73
N SER A 71 7.88 2.62 16.63
CA SER A 71 7.84 1.58 17.67
C SER A 71 9.22 0.98 17.93
N ARG A 72 10.00 0.73 16.86
CA ARG A 72 11.39 0.23 16.98
C ARG A 72 12.32 1.24 17.65
N ALA A 73 12.18 2.52 17.32
CA ALA A 73 13.01 3.59 17.88
C ALA A 73 12.71 3.82 19.37
N SER A 74 11.45 3.73 19.79
CA SER A 74 11.04 4.01 21.17
C SER A 74 11.34 2.85 22.14
N LYS A 75 11.53 1.61 21.64
CA LYS A 75 11.68 0.37 22.43
C LYS A 75 10.54 0.09 23.42
N VAL A 76 9.45 0.85 23.36
CA VAL A 76 8.23 0.61 24.11
C VAL A 76 7.32 -0.22 23.21
N ASP A 77 6.94 -1.42 23.64
CA ASP A 77 6.06 -2.35 22.89
C ASP A 77 6.58 -2.90 21.55
N TYR A 78 7.87 -2.75 21.21
CA TYR A 78 8.41 -3.42 20.02
C TYR A 78 8.60 -4.92 20.26
N GLU A 79 7.59 -5.69 19.86
CA GLU A 79 7.71 -7.13 19.64
C GLU A 79 8.12 -7.36 18.18
N VAL A 80 9.18 -8.15 17.95
CA VAL A 80 9.63 -8.50 16.60
C VAL A 80 8.54 -9.36 15.95
N CYS A 81 7.86 -8.83 14.94
CA CYS A 81 6.82 -9.54 14.20
C CYS A 81 7.40 -10.60 13.25
N ASN A 82 8.68 -10.48 12.85
CA ASN A 82 9.34 -11.36 11.86
C ASN A 82 8.59 -11.43 10.52
N ASP A 83 7.96 -10.32 10.12
CA ASP A 83 7.25 -10.18 8.86
C ASP A 83 8.15 -9.62 7.74
N VAL A 84 7.58 -9.45 6.55
CA VAL A 84 8.29 -8.88 5.38
C VAL A 84 8.80 -7.48 5.71
N LEU A 85 8.00 -6.66 6.40
CA LEU A 85 8.39 -5.30 6.76
C LEU A 85 9.57 -5.31 7.75
N ASP A 86 9.56 -6.16 8.77
CA ASP A 86 10.70 -6.33 9.67
C ASP A 86 11.95 -6.80 8.91
N SER A 87 11.80 -7.69 7.93
CA SER A 87 12.92 -8.16 7.10
C SER A 87 13.53 -7.01 6.29
N LEU A 88 12.70 -6.18 5.65
CA LEU A 88 13.14 -4.99 4.91
C LEU A 88 13.82 -3.98 5.83
N LEU A 89 13.23 -3.68 6.98
CA LEU A 89 13.78 -2.73 7.94
C LEU A 89 15.02 -3.27 8.68
N ASN A 90 15.22 -4.59 8.75
CA ASN A 90 16.44 -5.20 9.28
C ASN A 90 17.59 -5.07 8.29
N ASN A 91 17.34 -5.35 7.01
CA ASN A 91 18.36 -5.24 5.96
C ASN A 91 18.88 -3.80 5.83
N ASN A 92 18.02 -2.80 6.01
CA ASN A 92 18.38 -1.38 6.03
C ASN A 92 19.31 -0.98 7.21
N ASN A 93 19.40 -1.77 8.28
CA ASN A 93 20.27 -1.48 9.42
C ASN A 93 21.62 -2.22 9.36
N ILE A 94 21.82 -3.10 8.37
CA ILE A 94 23.08 -3.85 8.23
C ILE A 94 24.04 -2.95 7.47
N GLU A 95 25.01 -2.37 8.18
CA GLU A 95 26.08 -1.47 7.72
C GLU A 95 26.93 -2.01 6.53
N GLU A 96 26.66 -3.21 6.02
CA GLU A 96 27.39 -3.86 4.93
C GLU A 96 26.58 -4.09 3.63
N SER A 97 25.29 -3.73 3.55
CA SER A 97 24.51 -3.94 2.32
C SER A 97 24.24 -2.65 1.54
N THR A 98 24.50 -2.67 0.24
CA THR A 98 24.45 -1.53 -0.69
C THR A 98 23.03 -1.05 -1.03
N PHE A 99 22.02 -1.44 -0.26
CA PHE A 99 20.60 -1.20 -0.55
C PHE A 99 19.89 -0.64 0.68
N GLU A 100 20.05 0.67 0.91
CA GLU A 100 19.14 1.42 1.79
C GLU A 100 17.86 1.72 1.00
N LEU A 101 16.77 1.00 1.30
CA LEU A 101 15.45 1.33 0.76
C LEU A 101 14.85 2.49 1.55
N SER A 102 14.60 3.60 0.88
CA SER A 102 13.84 4.71 1.43
C SER A 102 12.40 4.31 1.74
N ARG A 103 11.74 5.07 2.62
CA ARG A 103 10.32 4.83 2.97
C ARG A 103 9.41 4.80 1.74
N ASN A 104 9.61 5.72 0.81
CA ASN A 104 8.82 5.77 -0.43
C ASN A 104 9.03 4.52 -1.29
N GLU A 105 10.27 4.01 -1.39
CA GLU A 105 10.54 2.78 -2.13
C GLU A 105 9.91 1.56 -1.47
N MET A 106 9.90 1.51 -0.13
CA MET A 106 9.19 0.45 0.60
C MET A 106 7.68 0.51 0.34
N VAL A 107 7.05 1.70 0.35
CA VAL A 107 5.63 1.85 0.00
C VAL A 107 5.35 1.32 -1.41
N HIS A 108 6.19 1.70 -2.38
CA HIS A 108 6.04 1.24 -3.76
C HIS A 108 6.31 -0.26 -3.95
N LEU A 109 7.09 -0.91 -3.08
CA LEU A 109 7.32 -2.35 -3.13
C LEU A 109 6.10 -3.16 -2.69
N PHE A 110 5.24 -2.59 -1.82
CA PHE A 110 4.02 -3.24 -1.35
C PHE A 110 2.81 -3.08 -2.29
N LEU A 111 2.97 -2.37 -3.42
CA LEU A 111 1.94 -2.03 -4.39
C LEU A 111 2.24 -2.63 -5.77
#